data_AF-A0A4Q5TUZ6-F1
#
_entry.id   AF-A0A4Q5TUZ6-F1
#
_cell.length_a   1.000
_cell.length_b   1.000
_cell.length_c   1.000
_cell.angle_alpha   90.00
_cell.angle_beta   90.00
_cell.angle_gamma   90.00
#
_symmetry.space_group_name_H-M   'P 1'
#
loop_
_entity.id
_entity.type
_entity.pdbx_description
1 polymer ?
#
loop_
_entity_poly.entity_id
_entity_poly.type
_entity_poly.pdbx_seq_one_letter_code
_entity_poly.pdbx_strand_id
1 'polypeptide(L)'
;MKKTQPLSEQPTQQLLIQRKKLTAALTGLGIFMVLACAFLLYYAITAKQPAMLAVVFGCTMSFVPLLISLGQLNKEIKTRTDAGN
;
A
#
# COMPACT_ATOMS: atom_id res chain seq x y z
N MET A 1 -10.37 -0.83 -20.73
CA MET A 1 -10.50 -1.63 -19.50
C MET A 1 -9.38 -2.65 -19.46
N LYS A 2 -8.48 -2.59 -18.48
CA LYS A 2 -7.33 -3.51 -18.39
C LYS A 2 -7.85 -4.83 -17.81
N LYS A 3 -7.82 -5.91 -18.60
CA LYS A 3 -8.20 -7.26 -18.16
C LYS A 3 -7.26 -7.64 -17.02
N THR A 4 -7.76 -7.65 -15.78
CA THR A 4 -7.03 -8.17 -14.62
C THR A 4 -6.95 -9.67 -14.83
N GLN A 5 -5.84 -10.14 -15.42
CA GLN A 5 -5.56 -11.57 -15.48
C GLN A 5 -5.49 -12.08 -14.04
N PRO A 6 -6.13 -13.22 -13.72
CA PRO A 6 -6.05 -13.79 -12.39
C PRO A 6 -4.57 -14.00 -12.04
N LEU A 7 -4.20 -13.63 -10.81
CA LEU A 7 -2.85 -13.84 -10.26
C LEU A 7 -2.39 -15.30 -10.45
N SER A 8 -3.34 -16.23 -10.59
CA SER A 8 -3.15 -17.65 -10.87
C SER A 8 -2.50 -17.96 -12.22
N GLU A 9 -2.59 -17.08 -13.21
CA GLU A 9 -1.97 -17.24 -14.54
C GLU A 9 -0.59 -16.58 -14.66
N GLN A 10 -0.16 -15.78 -13.69
CA GLN A 10 1.15 -15.13 -13.77
C GLN A 10 2.30 -16.07 -13.37
N PRO A 11 3.47 -15.95 -14.03
CA PRO A 11 4.68 -16.66 -13.62
C PRO A 11 5.09 -16.25 -12.20
N THR A 12 5.57 -17.22 -11.39
CA THR A 12 6.03 -17.00 -10.01
C THR A 12 7.05 -15.86 -9.88
N GLN A 13 7.92 -15.70 -10.87
CA GLN A 13 8.87 -14.57 -10.91
C GLN A 13 8.18 -13.20 -11.04
N GLN A 14 7.11 -13.10 -11.83
CA GLN A 14 6.37 -11.84 -11.95
C GLN A 14 5.60 -11.49 -10.67
N LEU A 15 5.07 -12.50 -9.97
CA LEU A 15 4.42 -12.32 -8.67
C LEU A 15 5.40 -11.77 -7.62
N LEU A 16 6.62 -12.28 -7.58
CA LEU A 16 7.69 -11.79 -6.70
C LEU A 16 8.12 -10.36 -7.04
N ILE A 17 8.28 -10.03 -8.32
CA ILE A 17 8.62 -8.67 -8.77
C ILE A 17 7.51 -7.68 -8.41
N GLN A 18 6.25 -8.06 -8.63
CA GLN A 18 5.11 -7.22 -8.25
C GLN A 18 5.05 -7.00 -6.74
N ARG A 19 5.31 -8.04 -5.93
CA ARG A 19 5.43 -7.87 -4.48
C ARG A 19 6.50 -6.89 -4.09
N LYS A 20 7.71 -7.07 -4.63
CA LYS A 20 8.85 -6.21 -4.31
C LYS A 20 8.58 -4.75 -4.70
N LYS A 21 7.94 -4.52 -5.86
CA LYS A 21 7.51 -3.19 -6.30
C LYS A 21 6.45 -2.59 -5.38
N LEU A 22 5.41 -3.36 -5.03
CA LEU A 22 4.33 -2.86 -4.17
C LEU A 22 4.84 -2.55 -2.77
N THR A 23 5.67 -3.42 -2.20
CA THR A 23 6.32 -3.18 -0.89
C THR A 23 7.23 -1.96 -0.95
N ALA A 24 8.08 -1.82 -1.98
CA ALA A 24 8.94 -0.65 -2.13
C ALA A 24 8.13 0.66 -2.25
N ALA A 25 7.03 0.62 -3.02
CA ALA A 25 6.11 1.76 -3.15
C ALA A 25 5.45 2.09 -1.81
N LEU A 26 4.93 1.10 -1.09
CA LEU A 26 4.34 1.27 0.25
C LEU A 26 5.35 1.83 1.25
N THR A 27 6.59 1.37 1.24
CA THR A 27 7.65 1.90 2.12
C THR A 27 7.96 3.36 1.80
N GLY A 28 8.11 3.69 0.51
CA GLY A 28 8.36 5.07 0.08
C GLY A 28 7.20 6.02 0.44
N LEU A 29 5.97 5.60 0.17
CA LEU A 29 4.76 6.35 0.52
C LEU A 29 4.58 6.46 2.04
N GLY A 30 4.93 5.43 2.80
CA GLY A 30 4.88 5.43 4.26
C GLY A 30 5.83 6.48 4.87
N ILE A 31 7.08 6.54 4.42
CA ILE A 31 8.04 7.55 4.88
C ILE A 31 7.55 8.95 4.55
N PHE A 32 7.07 9.17 3.32
CA PHE A 32 6.50 10.45 2.92
C PHE A 32 5.30 10.84 3.79
N MET A 33 4.42 9.89 4.11
CA MET A 33 3.23 10.12 4.91
C MET A 33 3.57 10.51 6.35
N VAL A 34 4.60 9.91 6.95
CA VAL A 34 5.09 10.31 8.29
C VAL A 34 5.60 11.75 8.30
N LEU A 35 6.40 12.13 7.30
CA LEU A 35 6.90 13.51 7.17
C LEU A 35 5.75 14.51 6.95
N ALA A 36 4.80 14.17 6.08
CA ALA A 36 3.63 14.99 5.83
C ALA A 36 2.76 15.16 7.10
N CYS A 37 2.55 14.08 7.88
CA CYS A 37 1.84 14.14 9.14
C CYS A 37 2.57 15.03 10.17
N ALA A 38 3.89 14.93 10.28
CA ALA A 38 4.67 15.80 11.17
C ALA A 38 4.53 17.28 10.79
N PHE A 39 4.59 17.59 9.49
CA PHE A 39 4.40 18.94 8.98
C PHE A 39 2.98 19.47 9.24
N LEU A 40 1.96 18.64 8.99
CA LEU A 40 0.56 18.99 9.24
C LEU A 40 0.28 19.19 10.73
N LEU A 41 0.87 18.40 11.62
CA LEU A 41 0.74 18.58 13.07
C LEU A 41 1.37 19.91 13.51
N TYR A 42 2.58 20.21 13.06
CA TYR A 42 3.24 21.49 13.35
C TYR A 42 2.41 22.68 12.84
N TYR A 43 1.90 22.58 11.61
CA TYR A 43 1.07 23.62 11.02
C TYR A 43 -0.29 23.75 11.72
N ALA A 44 -0.96 22.65 12.08
CA ALA A 44 -2.25 22.68 12.76
C ALA A 44 -2.17 23.35 14.13
N ILE A 45 -1.08 23.12 14.87
CA ILE A 45 -0.83 23.77 16.16
C ILE A 45 -0.59 25.27 15.98
N THR A 46 0.21 25.64 14.98
CA THR A 46 0.60 27.04 14.72
C THR A 46 -0.56 27.86 14.12
N ALA A 47 -1.33 27.27 13.20
CA ALA A 47 -2.40 27.93 12.46
C ALA A 47 -3.78 27.84 13.15
N LYS A 48 -3.93 27.04 14.22
CA LYS A 48 -5.21 26.81 14.94
C LYS A 48 -6.36 26.36 14.02
N GLN A 49 -6.05 25.60 12.96
CA GLN A 49 -7.02 25.12 11.98
C GLN A 49 -7.21 23.60 12.13
N PRO A 50 -8.19 23.12 12.94
CA PRO A 50 -8.39 21.69 13.19
C PRO A 50 -8.90 20.91 11.97
N ALA A 51 -9.35 21.59 10.90
CA ALA A 51 -9.85 20.97 9.68
C ALA A 51 -8.79 20.09 8.97
N MET A 52 -7.49 20.36 9.16
CA MET A 52 -6.42 19.56 8.59
C MET A 52 -6.35 18.13 9.15
N LEU A 53 -6.90 17.86 10.33
CA LEU A 53 -6.99 16.50 10.88
C LEU A 53 -7.88 15.59 10.01
N ALA A 54 -8.94 16.12 9.39
CA ALA A 54 -9.82 15.33 8.52
C ALA A 54 -9.10 14.83 7.26
N VAL A 55 -8.15 15.61 6.74
CA VAL A 55 -7.34 15.25 5.57
C VAL A 55 -6.43 14.06 5.88
N VAL A 56 -5.89 13.99 7.11
CA VAL A 56 -5.06 12.86 7.55
C VAL A 56 -5.86 11.55 7.50
N PHE A 57 -7.09 11.55 8.01
CA PHE A 57 -7.96 10.36 7.95
C PHE A 57 -8.35 10.00 6.50
N GLY A 58 -8.67 10.97 5.65
CA GLY A 58 -8.99 10.73 4.25
C GLY A 58 -7.85 10.07 3.45
N CYS A 59 -6.60 10.46 3.72
CA CYS A 59 -5.44 9.91 3.03
C CYS A 59 -5.17 8.43 3.37
N THR A 60 -5.55 7.97 4.56
CA THR A 60 -5.36 6.55 4.96
C THR A 60 -6.26 5.60 4.16
N MET A 61 -7.47 6.04 3.75
CA MET A 61 -8.41 5.22 2.97
C MET A 61 -7.85 4.83 1.60
N SER A 62 -7.03 5.68 0.98
CA SER A 62 -6.40 5.42 -0.32
C SER A 62 -5.40 4.24 -0.28
N PHE A 63 -4.92 3.84 0.90
CA PHE A 63 -4.01 2.69 1.06
C PHE A 63 -4.73 1.34 1.16
N VAL A 64 -6.02 1.33 1.49
CA VAL A 64 -6.82 0.09 1.63
C VAL A 64 -6.74 -0.82 0.39
N PRO A 65 -6.97 -0.35 -0.85
CA PRO A 65 -6.89 -1.21 -2.04
C PRO A 65 -5.48 -1.75 -2.30
N LEU A 66 -4.42 -0.99 -1.94
CA LEU A 66 -3.03 -1.44 -2.03
C LEU A 66 -2.73 -2.57 -1.04
N LEU A 67 -3.24 -2.45 0.20
CA LEU A 67 -3.08 -3.49 1.22
C LEU A 67 -3.85 -4.77 0.87
N ILE A 68 -5.07 -4.65 0.33
CA ILE A 68 -5.85 -5.80 -0.16
C ILE A 68 -5.12 -6.50 -1.30
N SER A 69 -4.65 -5.74 -2.29
CA SER A 69 -3.88 -6.28 -3.43
C SER A 69 -2.60 -6.97 -2.97
N LEU A 70 -1.90 -6.37 -2.00
CA LEU A 70 -0.72 -6.99 -1.39
C LEU A 70 -1.12 -8.30 -0.72
N GLY A 71 -2.15 -8.32 0.13
CA GLY A 71 -2.60 -9.51 0.86
C GLY A 71 -2.97 -10.67 -0.04
N GLN A 72 -3.74 -10.42 -1.11
CA GLN A 72 -4.08 -11.43 -2.11
C GLN A 72 -2.83 -12.01 -2.76
N LEU A 73 -1.90 -11.15 -3.18
CA LEU A 73 -0.63 -11.56 -3.76
C LEU A 73 0.27 -12.35 -2.76
N ASN A 74 0.12 -12.18 -1.43
CA ASN A 74 0.84 -13.03 -0.44
C ASN A 74 0.28 -14.42 -0.42
N LYS A 75 -1.06 -14.49 -0.34
CA LYS A 75 -1.77 -15.74 -0.22
C LYS A 75 -1.47 -16.60 -1.45
N GLU A 76 -1.48 -15.97 -2.63
CA GLU A 76 -1.10 -16.62 -3.89
C GLU A 76 0.33 -17.20 -3.86
N ILE A 77 1.32 -16.40 -3.47
CA ILE A 77 2.72 -16.84 -3.40
C ILE A 77 2.87 -17.96 -2.37
N LYS A 78 2.27 -17.81 -1.19
CA LYS A 78 2.34 -18.80 -0.12
C LYS A 78 1.72 -20.12 -0.54
N THR A 79 0.52 -20.10 -1.14
CA THR A 79 -0.14 -21.31 -1.65
C THR A 79 0.72 -22.04 -2.69
N ARG A 80 1.46 -21.31 -3.55
CA ARG A 80 2.37 -21.93 -4.52
C ARG A 80 3.67 -22.46 -3.91
N THR A 81 4.15 -21.84 -2.85
CA THR A 81 5.31 -22.34 -2.09
C THR A 81 4.93 -23.59 -1.28
N ASP A 82 3.74 -23.61 -0.66
CA ASP A 82 3.26 -24.76 0.13
C ASP A 82 2.76 -25.93 -0.75
N ALA A 83 2.23 -25.69 -1.96
CA ALA A 83 1.79 -26.74 -2.89
C ALA A 83 2.93 -27.41 -3.69
N GLY A 84 4.17 -26.92 -3.54
CA GLY A 84 5.36 -27.43 -4.22
C GLY A 84 6.27 -28.29 -3.33
N ASN A 85 5.76 -28.82 -2.22
CA ASN A 85 6.48 -29.70 -1.29
C ASN A 85 5.78 -31.07 -1.18
#